data_AF-A0A5F2B4W4-F1
#
_entry.id   AF-A0A5F2B4W4-F1
#
_cell.length_a   1.000
_cell.length_b   1.000
_cell.length_c   1.000
_cell.angle_alpha   90.00
_cell.angle_beta   90.00
_cell.angle_gamma   90.00
#
_symmetry.space_group_name_H-M   'P 1'
#
loop_
_entity.id
_entity.type
_entity.pdbx_description
1 polymer ?
#
loop_
_entity_poly.entity_id
_entity_poly.type
_entity_poly.pdbx_seq_one_letter_code
_entity_poly.pdbx_strand_id
1 'polypeptide(L)'
;MGAPLNGSSGSVFVFVRSGTTWSQEALLKASNFGSTDHFGSSVDIDGDVIVVGAEWEDSSQNTITNGTSASADNSKSDSGAAYVFRRNAGTWSQEAYLKTPNPDNNDYFGSNVSISGSTIVVGAYKEDSQAVTSNGTTASADNSKSESGAAYVFRRTAGQWNQEAFLKSSDLTSNDQFGKSVSISADTIVIGAALEDGDRDSVINGSTASSTNLLGASGAAYVYERTGTTWAQTAYLKAKNVQAGDQFGSSVAIDANFIIVGAINESSGLSSISFGPLTTWDERCAQSGAVYMFQKSAGLWGEYAYFKAPNVGSGDLFGSSVALDGTRVVVGAPQEASNQTTITNGTTANADNSMYRAGATYAFQR
;
A
#
# COMPACT_ATOMS: atom_id res chain seq x y z
N MET A 1 7.38 6.56 -12.91
CA MET A 1 7.16 5.12 -13.21
C MET A 1 8.34 4.34 -12.69
N GLY A 2 8.10 3.31 -11.87
CA GLY A 2 9.14 2.41 -11.40
C GLY A 2 9.41 1.26 -12.37
N ALA A 3 10.65 0.76 -12.37
CA ALA A 3 11.12 -0.33 -13.20
C ALA A 3 12.13 -1.19 -12.40
N PRO A 4 11.66 -1.98 -11.41
CA PRO A 4 12.51 -2.64 -10.41
C PRO A 4 13.50 -3.65 -10.98
N LEU A 5 13.25 -4.18 -12.18
CA LEU A 5 14.12 -5.13 -12.86
C LEU A 5 15.08 -4.47 -13.87
N ASN A 6 15.01 -3.14 -14.05
CA ASN A 6 15.87 -2.45 -15.01
C ASN A 6 17.33 -2.47 -14.56
N GLY A 7 18.23 -2.96 -15.41
CA GLY A 7 19.66 -3.03 -15.10
C GLY A 7 19.98 -3.86 -13.85
N SER A 8 19.13 -4.86 -13.56
CA SER A 8 19.23 -5.78 -12.43
C SER A 8 19.09 -5.19 -11.03
N SER A 9 19.03 -3.87 -10.86
CA SER A 9 18.95 -3.18 -9.55
C SER A 9 17.72 -2.29 -9.42
N GLY A 10 17.11 -1.93 -10.55
CA GLY A 10 15.93 -1.10 -10.61
C GLY A 10 16.20 0.34 -11.05
N SER A 11 15.14 1.05 -11.42
CA SER A 11 15.19 2.45 -11.86
C SER A 11 13.81 3.09 -11.75
N VAL A 12 13.78 4.43 -11.69
CA VAL A 12 12.54 5.21 -11.78
C VAL A 12 12.64 6.24 -12.89
N PHE A 13 11.69 6.21 -13.82
CA PHE A 13 11.57 7.20 -14.89
C PHE A 13 10.60 8.30 -14.47
N VAL A 14 11.04 9.55 -14.55
CA VAL A 14 10.21 10.73 -14.28
C VAL A 14 9.77 11.33 -15.60
N PHE A 15 8.47 11.55 -15.75
CA PHE A 15 7.88 12.19 -16.93
C PHE A 15 7.16 13.46 -16.51
N VAL A 16 7.32 14.51 -17.31
CA VAL A 16 6.63 15.78 -17.14
C VAL A 16 5.70 16.01 -18.33
N ARG A 17 4.51 16.54 -18.06
CA ARG A 17 3.55 16.93 -19.09
C ARG A 17 3.65 18.42 -19.37
N SER A 18 3.85 18.77 -20.64
CA SER A 18 3.74 20.14 -21.13
C SER A 18 2.67 20.21 -22.22
N GLY A 19 1.57 20.89 -21.93
CA GLY A 19 0.36 20.85 -22.75
C GLY A 19 -0.17 19.40 -22.89
N THR A 20 -0.12 18.85 -24.10
CA THR A 20 -0.57 17.48 -24.38
C THR A 20 0.56 16.46 -24.45
N THR A 21 1.82 16.89 -24.35
CA THR A 21 2.99 16.03 -24.55
C THR A 21 3.59 15.61 -23.22
N TRP A 22 3.87 14.32 -23.10
CA TRP A 22 4.70 13.78 -22.04
C TRP A 22 6.13 13.61 -22.55
N SER A 23 7.11 14.09 -21.78
CA SER A 23 8.53 13.87 -22.04
C SER A 23 9.21 13.34 -20.79
N GLN A 24 10.16 12.42 -20.97
CA GLN A 24 11.00 11.97 -19.86
C GLN A 24 11.87 13.14 -19.39
N GLU A 25 11.75 13.49 -18.13
CA GLU A 25 12.52 14.54 -17.48
C GLU A 25 13.79 13.98 -16.81
N ALA A 26 13.68 12.82 -16.16
CA ALA A 26 14.79 12.24 -15.41
C ALA A 26 14.74 10.71 -15.38
N LEU A 27 15.89 10.12 -15.06
CA LEU A 27 16.06 8.73 -14.66
C LEU A 27 16.68 8.73 -13.27
N LEU A 28 15.94 8.28 -12.26
CA LEU A 28 16.38 8.16 -10.88
C LEU A 28 16.86 6.75 -10.62
N LYS A 29 17.85 6.67 -9.74
CA LYS A 29 18.57 5.46 -9.42
C LYS A 29 19.11 5.55 -7.98
N ALA A 30 19.14 4.44 -7.25
CA ALA A 30 19.74 4.37 -5.91
C ALA A 30 21.23 4.72 -5.96
N SER A 31 21.75 5.39 -4.92
CA SER A 31 23.19 5.73 -4.85
C SER A 31 24.12 4.55 -4.53
N ASN A 32 23.58 3.42 -4.08
CA ASN A 32 24.29 2.23 -3.59
C ASN A 32 23.77 0.94 -4.27
N PHE A 33 23.71 0.94 -5.61
CA PHE A 33 23.18 -0.18 -6.38
C PHE A 33 23.71 -1.56 -5.96
N GLY A 34 22.81 -2.40 -5.46
CA GLY A 34 22.95 -3.85 -5.42
C GLY A 34 22.15 -4.51 -6.54
N SER A 35 22.64 -5.65 -7.03
CA SER A 35 21.79 -6.51 -7.86
C SER A 35 20.60 -6.97 -7.02
N THR A 36 19.44 -7.03 -7.64
CA THR A 36 18.15 -7.47 -7.10
C THR A 36 17.49 -6.56 -6.06
N ASP A 37 18.06 -5.41 -5.69
CA ASP A 37 17.47 -4.48 -4.71
C ASP A 37 16.05 -3.98 -5.04
N HIS A 38 15.61 -4.14 -6.29
CA HIS A 38 14.25 -3.81 -6.74
C HIS A 38 13.89 -2.33 -6.58
N PHE A 39 14.86 -1.43 -6.75
CA PHE A 39 14.61 0.01 -6.71
C PHE A 39 13.53 0.43 -7.72
N GLY A 40 12.45 1.01 -7.23
CA GLY A 40 11.29 1.38 -8.06
C GLY A 40 10.19 0.32 -8.06
N SER A 41 10.20 -0.65 -7.16
CA SER A 41 9.08 -1.57 -6.91
C SER A 41 7.82 -0.84 -6.43
N SER A 42 8.00 0.18 -5.59
CA SER A 42 6.97 1.10 -5.14
C SER A 42 7.44 2.54 -5.32
N VAL A 43 6.55 3.42 -5.78
CA VAL A 43 6.84 4.84 -5.98
C VAL A 43 5.63 5.68 -5.60
N ASP A 44 5.86 6.81 -4.97
CA ASP A 44 4.84 7.84 -4.76
C ASP A 44 5.46 9.24 -4.92
N ILE A 45 4.64 10.23 -5.27
CA ILE A 45 5.08 11.59 -5.57
C ILE A 45 4.11 12.62 -4.98
N ASP A 46 4.66 13.59 -4.25
CA ASP A 46 3.95 14.81 -3.89
C ASP A 46 4.78 16.04 -4.22
N GLY A 47 4.27 16.86 -5.14
CA GLY A 47 4.96 18.02 -5.70
C GLY A 47 6.34 17.67 -6.24
N ASP A 48 7.36 18.29 -5.64
CA ASP A 48 8.78 18.14 -6.00
C ASP A 48 9.50 17.05 -5.18
N VAL A 49 8.77 16.10 -4.59
CA VAL A 49 9.34 15.00 -3.80
C VAL A 49 8.84 13.66 -4.32
N ILE A 50 9.75 12.75 -4.62
CA ILE A 50 9.47 11.36 -4.99
C ILE A 50 10.04 10.46 -3.89
N VAL A 51 9.26 9.49 -3.46
CA VAL A 51 9.73 8.38 -2.60
C VAL A 51 9.77 7.11 -3.44
N VAL A 52 10.83 6.34 -3.29
CA VAL A 52 11.07 5.11 -4.03
C VAL A 52 11.42 3.99 -3.07
N GLY A 53 10.66 2.90 -3.13
CA GLY A 53 10.95 1.66 -2.44
C GLY A 53 12.00 0.80 -3.14
N ALA A 54 12.75 0.04 -2.34
CA ALA A 54 13.68 -1.01 -2.75
C ALA A 54 13.64 -2.12 -1.69
N GLU A 55 12.61 -2.98 -1.72
CA GLU A 55 12.36 -3.94 -0.65
C GLU A 55 13.47 -4.98 -0.44
N TRP A 56 14.31 -5.21 -1.44
CA TRP A 56 15.36 -6.22 -1.41
C TRP A 56 16.74 -5.59 -1.27
N GLU A 57 16.80 -4.34 -0.83
CA GLU A 57 18.08 -3.72 -0.50
C GLU A 57 18.69 -4.34 0.76
N ASP A 58 19.97 -4.68 0.67
CA ASP A 58 20.71 -5.29 1.76
C ASP A 58 21.41 -4.20 2.57
N SER A 59 21.15 -4.07 3.88
CA SER A 59 21.97 -3.25 4.77
C SER A 59 21.60 -3.39 6.24
N SER A 60 22.59 -3.49 7.12
CA SER A 60 22.41 -3.40 8.57
C SER A 60 22.32 -1.96 9.08
N GLN A 61 22.40 -0.95 8.20
CA GLN A 61 22.24 0.45 8.59
C GLN A 61 20.88 0.66 9.27
N ASN A 62 20.93 1.14 10.52
CA ASN A 62 19.78 1.33 11.39
C ASN A 62 19.47 2.81 11.68
N THR A 63 19.91 3.70 10.80
CA THR A 63 19.69 5.15 10.91
C THR A 63 19.39 5.75 9.55
N ILE A 64 18.78 6.94 9.52
CA ILE A 64 18.49 7.67 8.28
C ILE A 64 19.75 8.41 7.82
N THR A 65 20.10 8.30 6.54
CA THR A 65 21.08 9.19 5.91
C THR A 65 20.35 10.35 5.24
N ASN A 66 20.48 11.56 5.78
CA ASN A 66 20.02 12.78 5.12
C ASN A 66 21.12 13.32 4.20
N GLY A 67 21.06 12.93 2.93
CA GLY A 67 22.05 13.30 1.92
C GLY A 67 21.91 12.48 0.64
N THR A 68 22.87 12.67 -0.25
CA THR A 68 22.88 12.11 -1.62
C THR A 68 23.49 10.71 -1.70
N SER A 69 23.76 10.07 -0.56
CA SER A 69 24.42 8.76 -0.48
C SER A 69 23.64 7.80 0.40
N ALA A 70 23.83 6.52 0.16
CA ALA A 70 23.30 5.41 0.94
C ALA A 70 24.47 4.50 1.36
N SER A 71 24.19 3.58 2.29
CA SER A 71 25.18 2.64 2.81
C SER A 71 25.75 1.76 1.69
N ALA A 72 27.03 1.40 1.77
CA ALA A 72 27.59 0.32 0.95
C ALA A 72 27.56 -1.04 1.69
N ASP A 73 27.06 -1.06 2.92
CA ASP A 73 26.90 -2.28 3.71
C ASP A 73 25.78 -3.15 3.12
N ASN A 74 26.06 -4.43 2.91
CA ASN A 74 25.12 -5.45 2.43
C ASN A 74 25.05 -6.65 3.40
N SER A 75 25.28 -6.43 4.69
CA SER A 75 25.37 -7.52 5.69
C SER A 75 24.03 -8.05 6.20
N LYS A 76 22.91 -7.44 5.80
CA LYS A 76 21.56 -7.79 6.25
C LYS A 76 20.64 -7.94 5.04
N SER A 77 20.36 -9.18 4.65
CA SER A 77 19.73 -9.52 3.38
C SER A 77 18.27 -9.10 3.33
N ASP A 78 17.85 -8.44 2.25
CA ASP A 78 16.49 -7.99 2.00
C ASP A 78 15.84 -7.24 3.18
N SER A 79 16.68 -6.53 3.94
CA SER A 79 16.21 -5.65 5.02
C SER A 79 15.39 -4.47 4.47
N GLY A 80 15.65 -4.11 3.20
CA GLY A 80 14.92 -3.14 2.42
C GLY A 80 15.24 -1.68 2.74
N ALA A 81 14.99 -0.80 1.78
CA ALA A 81 15.21 0.64 1.91
C ALA A 81 14.13 1.47 1.20
N ALA A 82 14.06 2.75 1.58
CA ALA A 82 13.33 3.76 0.81
C ALA A 82 14.21 4.97 0.54
N TYR A 83 14.10 5.54 -0.65
CA TYR A 83 14.92 6.67 -1.12
C TYR A 83 14.02 7.85 -1.39
N VAL A 84 14.44 9.03 -0.92
CA VAL A 84 13.73 10.29 -1.18
C VAL A 84 14.52 11.08 -2.20
N PHE A 85 13.87 11.50 -3.27
CA PHE A 85 14.41 12.39 -4.28
C PHE A 85 13.66 13.72 -4.23
N ARG A 86 14.40 14.82 -4.33
CA ARG A 86 13.83 16.16 -4.41
C ARG A 86 14.21 16.83 -5.71
N ARG A 87 13.24 17.51 -6.32
CA ARG A 87 13.45 18.38 -7.47
C ARG A 87 13.77 19.78 -7.02
N ASN A 88 14.92 20.31 -7.44
CA ASN A 88 15.32 21.69 -7.21
C ASN A 88 15.74 22.30 -8.55
N ALA A 89 15.10 23.41 -8.94
CA ALA A 89 15.37 24.11 -10.20
C ALA A 89 15.43 23.17 -11.43
N GLY A 90 14.48 22.23 -11.53
CA GLY A 90 14.39 21.27 -12.64
C GLY A 90 15.37 20.09 -12.56
N THR A 91 16.18 19.96 -11.51
CA THR A 91 17.09 18.83 -11.32
C THR A 91 16.63 17.97 -10.15
N TRP A 92 16.51 16.66 -10.38
CA TRP A 92 16.24 15.69 -9.34
C TRP A 92 17.54 15.20 -8.71
N SER A 93 17.60 15.19 -7.38
CA SER A 93 18.71 14.63 -6.60
C SER A 93 18.19 13.83 -5.41
N GLN A 94 18.89 12.76 -5.03
CA GLN A 94 18.61 12.05 -3.78
C GLN A 94 18.78 13.02 -2.60
N GLU A 95 17.76 13.12 -1.76
CA GLU A 95 17.73 13.92 -0.54
C GLU A 95 17.96 13.05 0.71
N ALA A 96 17.47 11.81 0.70
CA ALA A 96 17.63 10.90 1.83
C ALA A 96 17.60 9.42 1.43
N TYR A 97 18.21 8.61 2.29
CA TYR A 97 18.10 7.16 2.35
C TYR A 97 17.52 6.79 3.70
N LEU A 98 16.31 6.24 3.69
CA LEU A 98 15.51 5.89 4.86
C LEU A 98 15.73 4.43 5.20
N LYS A 99 16.03 4.16 6.47
CA LYS A 99 16.12 2.84 7.06
C LYS A 99 15.34 2.79 8.36
N THR A 100 14.91 1.59 8.71
CA THR A 100 14.34 1.27 10.01
C THR A 100 15.44 1.27 11.10
N PRO A 101 15.13 1.60 12.37
CA PRO A 101 16.03 1.45 13.52
C PRO A 101 16.34 -0.01 13.91
N ASN A 102 15.62 -0.98 13.35
CA ASN A 102 15.73 -2.41 13.66
C ASN A 102 15.77 -3.27 12.39
N PRO A 103 16.68 -3.04 11.43
CA PRO A 103 16.70 -3.81 10.20
C PRO A 103 16.96 -5.30 10.50
N ASP A 104 16.02 -6.17 10.14
CA ASP A 104 16.21 -7.61 10.11
C ASP A 104 16.18 -8.19 8.68
N ASN A 105 16.62 -9.43 8.53
CA ASN A 105 16.66 -10.10 7.25
C ASN A 105 15.22 -10.35 6.78
N ASN A 106 14.93 -10.04 5.52
CA ASN A 106 13.62 -10.22 4.91
C ASN A 106 12.49 -9.36 5.50
N ASP A 107 12.79 -8.30 6.24
CA ASP A 107 11.76 -7.36 6.73
C ASP A 107 11.05 -6.63 5.57
N TYR A 108 11.70 -6.53 4.41
CA TYR A 108 11.18 -5.93 3.19
C TYR A 108 10.69 -4.48 3.38
N PHE A 109 11.42 -3.69 4.16
CA PHE A 109 11.16 -2.26 4.30
C PHE A 109 11.24 -1.57 2.93
N GLY A 110 10.25 -0.74 2.59
CA GLY A 110 10.19 -0.11 1.27
C GLY A 110 9.35 -0.88 0.26
N SER A 111 8.78 -2.03 0.64
CA SER A 111 7.84 -2.80 -0.21
C SER A 111 6.59 -2.02 -0.62
N ASN A 112 6.18 -1.04 0.19
CA ASN A 112 5.17 -0.07 -0.19
C ASN A 112 5.50 1.30 0.42
N VAL A 113 5.38 2.36 -0.36
CA VAL A 113 5.66 3.74 0.07
C VAL A 113 4.50 4.66 -0.29
N SER A 114 4.24 5.65 0.55
CA SER A 114 3.33 6.76 0.22
C SER A 114 3.79 8.07 0.86
N ILE A 115 3.51 9.21 0.23
CA ILE A 115 3.89 10.55 0.69
C ILE A 115 2.71 11.53 0.64
N SER A 116 2.56 12.34 1.69
CA SER A 116 1.67 13.49 1.70
C SER A 116 2.33 14.65 2.45
N GLY A 117 2.54 15.75 1.73
CA GLY A 117 3.28 16.92 2.15
C GLY A 117 4.68 16.58 2.62
N SER A 118 4.91 16.75 3.93
CA SER A 118 6.19 16.47 4.58
C SER A 118 6.22 15.15 5.32
N THR A 119 5.27 14.23 5.07
CA THR A 119 5.20 12.93 5.74
C THR A 119 5.23 11.79 4.74
N ILE A 120 6.08 10.80 5.02
CA ILE A 120 6.24 9.56 4.27
C ILE A 120 5.83 8.40 5.17
N VAL A 121 5.14 7.41 4.60
CA VAL A 121 4.88 6.12 5.23
C VAL A 121 5.56 5.04 4.41
N VAL A 122 6.23 4.11 5.09
CA VAL A 122 6.92 2.98 4.47
C VAL A 122 6.50 1.68 5.14
N GLY A 123 6.01 0.73 4.36
CA GLY A 123 5.67 -0.62 4.81
C GLY A 123 6.88 -1.55 4.89
N ALA A 124 6.85 -2.45 5.87
CA ALA A 124 7.77 -3.58 6.06
C ALA A 124 6.92 -4.79 6.48
N TYR A 125 6.21 -5.39 5.53
CA TYR A 125 5.14 -6.35 5.84
C TYR A 125 5.62 -7.69 6.41
N LYS A 126 6.93 -7.93 6.41
CA LYS A 126 7.54 -9.12 7.00
C LYS A 126 8.30 -8.85 8.30
N GLU A 127 8.18 -7.63 8.83
CA GLU A 127 8.82 -7.27 10.09
C GLU A 127 8.26 -8.10 11.26
N ASP A 128 9.17 -8.68 12.05
CA ASP A 128 8.85 -9.74 13.01
C ASP A 128 8.70 -9.29 14.47
N SER A 129 9.06 -8.04 14.78
CA SER A 129 9.17 -7.63 16.18
C SER A 129 7.82 -7.51 16.88
N GLN A 130 7.85 -7.75 18.18
CA GLN A 130 6.77 -7.37 19.09
C GLN A 130 6.60 -5.84 19.11
N ALA A 131 5.40 -5.40 19.47
CA ALA A 131 5.20 -3.98 19.78
C ALA A 131 5.87 -3.62 21.12
N VAL A 132 6.73 -2.60 21.13
CA VAL A 132 7.24 -2.00 22.39
C VAL A 132 6.25 -0.96 22.91
N THR A 133 5.83 -0.07 22.00
CA THR A 133 4.82 0.96 22.19
C THR A 133 4.30 1.35 20.81
N SER A 134 2.98 1.38 20.59
CA SER A 134 2.42 2.07 19.42
C SER A 134 2.87 3.54 19.50
N ASN A 135 3.44 4.09 18.40
CA ASN A 135 3.86 5.50 18.27
C ASN A 135 5.23 5.89 18.82
N GLY A 136 6.05 4.93 19.26
CA GLY A 136 7.48 5.17 19.49
C GLY A 136 8.28 5.17 18.19
N THR A 137 9.58 5.49 18.24
CA THR A 137 10.51 5.28 17.12
C THR A 137 11.36 4.02 17.30
N THR A 138 10.96 3.13 18.20
CA THR A 138 11.75 1.95 18.59
C THR A 138 10.91 0.69 18.45
N ALA A 139 11.46 -0.31 17.80
CA ALA A 139 10.91 -1.65 17.76
C ALA A 139 11.45 -2.52 18.89
N SER A 140 10.82 -3.68 19.08
CA SER A 140 11.26 -4.66 20.07
C SER A 140 12.44 -5.45 19.51
N ALA A 141 13.32 -5.94 20.39
CA ALA A 141 14.30 -6.95 20.01
C ALA A 141 13.70 -8.37 19.97
N ASP A 142 12.46 -8.54 20.44
CA ASP A 142 11.74 -9.82 20.42
C ASP A 142 11.04 -10.01 19.08
N ASN A 143 11.54 -10.92 18.26
CA ASN A 143 11.02 -11.27 16.93
C ASN A 143 10.10 -12.52 16.95
N SER A 144 9.40 -12.77 18.06
CA SER A 144 8.46 -13.90 18.15
C SER A 144 7.15 -13.70 17.38
N LYS A 145 6.93 -12.55 16.72
CA LYS A 145 5.74 -12.23 15.90
C LYS A 145 6.07 -12.26 14.42
N SER A 146 6.52 -13.43 13.97
CA SER A 146 6.91 -13.66 12.58
C SER A 146 5.89 -13.12 11.57
N GLU A 147 6.35 -12.33 10.60
CA GLU A 147 5.59 -11.70 9.53
C GLU A 147 4.34 -10.94 10.01
N SER A 148 4.35 -10.45 11.24
CA SER A 148 3.27 -9.60 11.75
C SER A 148 3.23 -8.24 11.06
N GLY A 149 4.39 -7.79 10.57
CA GLY A 149 4.57 -6.63 9.72
C GLY A 149 4.52 -5.29 10.47
N ALA A 150 5.02 -4.24 9.84
CA ALA A 150 5.07 -2.89 10.40
C ALA A 150 4.90 -1.80 9.34
N ALA A 151 4.58 -0.58 9.79
CA ALA A 151 4.73 0.62 9.00
C ALA A 151 5.52 1.69 9.76
N TYR A 152 6.35 2.43 9.05
CA TYR A 152 7.22 3.47 9.60
C TYR A 152 6.83 4.81 9.02
N VAL A 153 6.68 5.81 9.88
CA VAL A 153 6.32 7.17 9.49
C VAL A 153 7.53 8.06 9.63
N PHE A 154 7.87 8.78 8.55
CA PHE A 154 8.96 9.75 8.52
C PHE A 154 8.39 11.13 8.27
N ARG A 155 8.91 12.13 8.96
CA ARG A 155 8.54 13.53 8.77
C ARG A 155 9.75 14.40 8.50
N ARG A 156 9.60 15.27 7.49
CA ARG A 156 10.61 16.26 7.16
C ARG A 156 10.45 17.49 8.05
N THR A 157 11.44 17.74 8.88
CA THR A 157 11.48 18.88 9.81
C THR A 157 12.82 19.59 9.65
N ALA A 158 12.80 20.92 9.53
CA ALA A 158 14.00 21.76 9.42
C ALA A 158 15.01 21.28 8.35
N GLY A 159 14.53 20.78 7.22
CA GLY A 159 15.40 20.34 6.12
C GLY A 159 15.81 18.87 6.16
N GLN A 160 15.40 18.10 7.17
CA GLN A 160 15.86 16.73 7.40
C GLN A 160 14.68 15.78 7.63
N TRP A 161 14.79 14.57 7.12
CA TRP A 161 13.86 13.48 7.39
C TRP A 161 14.23 12.82 8.73
N ASN A 162 13.22 12.64 9.58
CA ASN A 162 13.31 11.98 10.87
C ASN A 162 12.19 10.96 10.96
N GLN A 163 12.40 9.85 11.66
CA GLN A 163 11.30 8.95 11.98
C GLN A 163 10.40 9.61 13.03
N GLU A 164 9.11 9.70 12.73
CA GLU A 164 8.07 10.23 13.61
C GLU A 164 7.35 9.09 14.36
N ALA A 165 7.16 7.92 13.73
CA ALA A 165 6.50 6.78 14.37
C ALA A 165 6.91 5.41 13.79
N PHE A 166 6.69 4.38 14.61
CA PHE A 166 6.64 2.95 14.28
C PHE A 166 5.24 2.44 14.64
N LEU A 167 4.55 1.88 13.66
CA LEU A 167 3.16 1.46 13.75
C LEU A 167 3.06 -0.06 13.57
N LYS A 168 2.33 -0.70 14.48
CA LYS A 168 1.98 -2.12 14.51
C LYS A 168 0.47 -2.24 14.77
N SER A 169 -0.15 -3.30 14.28
CA SER A 169 -1.57 -3.58 14.52
C SER A 169 -1.88 -3.72 16.01
N SER A 170 -3.08 -3.28 16.44
CA SER A 170 -3.52 -3.37 17.85
C SER A 170 -3.76 -4.80 18.34
N ASP A 171 -3.94 -5.73 17.41
CA ASP A 171 -4.25 -7.16 17.57
C ASP A 171 -3.08 -8.04 17.11
N LEU A 172 -1.85 -7.54 17.22
CA LEU A 172 -0.60 -8.13 16.76
C LEU A 172 -0.53 -9.67 16.80
N THR A 173 -0.73 -10.30 15.64
CA THR A 173 -0.52 -11.73 15.44
C THR A 173 0.45 -12.03 14.29
N SER A 174 1.02 -13.23 14.34
CA SER A 174 1.98 -13.67 13.34
C SER A 174 1.30 -13.85 11.99
N ASN A 175 2.02 -13.54 10.91
CA ASN A 175 1.60 -13.67 9.51
C ASN A 175 0.52 -12.70 9.04
N ASP A 176 0.07 -11.72 9.83
CA ASP A 176 -0.97 -10.77 9.40
C ASP A 176 -0.49 -9.84 8.27
N GLN A 177 0.82 -9.68 8.11
CA GLN A 177 1.47 -8.82 7.11
C GLN A 177 1.02 -7.36 7.16
N PHE A 178 0.90 -6.78 8.35
CA PHE A 178 0.61 -5.35 8.51
C PHE A 178 1.66 -4.50 7.78
N GLY A 179 1.24 -3.50 7.01
CA GLY A 179 2.16 -2.72 6.18
C GLY A 179 2.34 -3.29 4.77
N LYS A 180 1.57 -4.32 4.40
CA LYS A 180 1.55 -4.87 3.02
C LYS A 180 1.22 -3.81 1.98
N SER A 181 0.30 -2.93 2.34
CA SER A 181 -0.03 -1.74 1.57
C SER A 181 -0.19 -0.55 2.52
N VAL A 182 0.25 0.63 2.11
CA VAL A 182 0.15 1.86 2.89
C VAL A 182 -0.30 3.01 2.01
N SER A 183 -1.08 3.94 2.56
CA SER A 183 -1.44 5.18 1.88
C SER A 183 -1.65 6.28 2.91
N ILE A 184 -1.27 7.52 2.59
CA ILE A 184 -1.43 8.67 3.47
C ILE A 184 -2.11 9.84 2.73
N SER A 185 -3.04 10.49 3.41
CA SER A 185 -3.61 11.77 3.01
C SER A 185 -3.59 12.72 4.21
N ALA A 186 -2.77 13.76 4.14
CA ALA A 186 -2.53 14.73 5.21
C ALA A 186 -2.15 14.09 6.56
N ASP A 187 -3.12 13.99 7.48
CA ASP A 187 -2.96 13.49 8.85
C ASP A 187 -3.60 12.10 9.05
N THR A 188 -3.95 11.40 7.97
CA THR A 188 -4.58 10.06 8.05
C THR A 188 -3.80 9.05 7.21
N ILE A 189 -3.42 7.95 7.85
CA ILE A 189 -2.74 6.81 7.23
C ILE A 189 -3.70 5.63 7.22
N VAL A 190 -3.71 4.89 6.11
CA VAL A 190 -4.35 3.57 5.99
C VAL A 190 -3.28 2.53 5.77
N ILE A 191 -3.36 1.41 6.49
CA ILE A 191 -2.40 0.32 6.42
C ILE A 191 -3.16 -0.99 6.23
N GLY A 192 -2.87 -1.71 5.15
CA GLY A 192 -3.40 -3.05 4.90
C GLY A 192 -2.59 -4.14 5.60
N ALA A 193 -3.30 -5.15 6.10
CA ALA A 193 -2.78 -6.40 6.65
C ALA A 193 -3.52 -7.54 5.93
N ALA A 194 -3.03 -7.90 4.75
CA ALA A 194 -3.76 -8.75 3.80
C ALA A 194 -3.99 -10.18 4.30
N LEU A 195 -3.26 -10.61 5.33
CA LEU A 195 -3.34 -11.97 5.86
C LEU A 195 -3.89 -12.00 7.29
N GLU A 196 -4.45 -10.88 7.78
CA GLU A 196 -5.07 -10.83 9.10
C GLU A 196 -6.28 -11.77 9.21
N ASP A 197 -6.42 -12.44 10.36
CA ASP A 197 -7.30 -13.58 10.54
C ASP A 197 -8.63 -13.26 11.26
N GLY A 198 -8.92 -11.99 11.51
CA GLY A 198 -10.04 -11.55 12.33
C GLY A 198 -11.40 -11.86 11.72
N ASP A 199 -12.34 -12.34 12.53
CA ASP A 199 -13.70 -12.67 12.07
C ASP A 199 -14.70 -11.51 12.24
N ARG A 200 -14.21 -10.30 12.49
CA ARG A 200 -15.06 -9.10 12.60
C ARG A 200 -15.57 -8.66 11.24
N ASP A 201 -16.85 -8.82 10.98
CA ASP A 201 -17.52 -8.46 9.71
C ASP A 201 -18.00 -6.99 9.63
N SER A 202 -17.36 -6.07 10.35
CA SER A 202 -17.76 -4.66 10.39
C SER A 202 -16.65 -3.73 10.84
N VAL A 203 -16.80 -2.44 10.50
CA VAL A 203 -15.90 -1.39 10.96
C VAL A 203 -15.94 -1.24 12.48
N ILE A 204 -14.76 -1.24 13.12
CA ILE A 204 -14.59 -0.78 14.49
C ILE A 204 -14.01 0.62 14.45
N ASN A 205 -14.76 1.61 14.95
CA ASN A 205 -14.23 2.96 15.15
C ASN A 205 -13.64 3.06 16.56
N GLY A 206 -12.32 3.19 16.64
CA GLY A 206 -11.56 3.23 17.89
C GLY A 206 -10.15 2.66 17.74
N SER A 207 -9.52 2.39 18.88
CA SER A 207 -8.12 1.96 18.97
C SER A 207 -7.94 0.45 19.05
N THR A 208 -8.95 -0.33 18.69
CA THR A 208 -8.94 -1.79 18.77
C THR A 208 -9.31 -2.40 17.43
N ALA A 209 -8.98 -3.67 17.27
CA ALA A 209 -9.30 -4.49 16.12
C ALA A 209 -10.07 -5.75 16.54
N SER A 210 -10.08 -6.79 15.71
CA SER A 210 -10.75 -8.05 16.05
C SER A 210 -10.15 -8.65 17.33
N SER A 211 -11.01 -9.23 18.18
CA SER A 211 -10.55 -9.90 19.41
C SER A 211 -10.27 -11.40 19.22
N THR A 212 -10.51 -11.90 18.02
CA THR A 212 -10.57 -13.31 17.65
C THR A 212 -10.02 -13.48 16.23
N ASN A 213 -9.33 -14.60 15.97
CA ASN A 213 -8.65 -14.89 14.71
C ASN A 213 -9.21 -16.19 14.10
N LEU A 214 -10.46 -16.14 13.64
CA LEU A 214 -11.20 -17.33 13.18
C LEU A 214 -11.44 -17.36 11.67
N LEU A 215 -11.05 -16.31 10.93
CA LEU A 215 -11.30 -16.13 9.51
C LEU A 215 -9.98 -15.98 8.75
N GLY A 216 -9.28 -17.10 8.58
CA GLY A 216 -7.91 -17.17 8.06
C GLY A 216 -7.68 -16.40 6.76
N ALA A 217 -6.64 -15.56 6.71
CA ALA A 217 -6.23 -14.74 5.57
C ALA A 217 -7.37 -13.92 4.93
N SER A 218 -8.35 -13.53 5.74
CA SER A 218 -9.45 -12.66 5.28
C SER A 218 -8.96 -11.23 5.07
N GLY A 219 -8.00 -10.80 5.88
CA GLY A 219 -7.27 -9.56 5.79
C GLY A 219 -8.04 -8.35 6.33
N ALA A 220 -7.35 -7.30 6.75
CA ALA A 220 -7.93 -6.07 7.29
C ALA A 220 -7.20 -4.82 6.82
N ALA A 221 -7.79 -3.65 7.08
CA ALA A 221 -7.10 -2.38 6.99
C ALA A 221 -7.27 -1.56 8.28
N TYR A 222 -6.23 -0.83 8.67
CA TYR A 222 -6.17 -0.06 9.90
C TYR A 222 -5.99 1.41 9.55
N VAL A 223 -6.70 2.28 10.27
CA VAL A 223 -6.63 3.73 10.08
C VAL A 223 -5.93 4.35 11.28
N TYR A 224 -4.90 5.15 11.01
CA TYR A 224 -4.19 5.94 12.02
C TYR A 224 -4.35 7.42 11.72
N GLU A 225 -4.59 8.22 12.76
CA GLU A 225 -4.70 9.67 12.66
C GLU A 225 -3.67 10.37 13.53
N ARG A 226 -3.10 11.47 13.01
CA ARG A 226 -2.12 12.27 13.72
C ARG A 226 -2.79 13.35 14.57
N THR A 227 -2.37 13.45 15.83
CA THR A 227 -2.62 14.59 16.71
C THR A 227 -1.30 15.10 17.27
N GLY A 228 -0.90 16.32 16.89
CA GLY A 228 0.45 16.83 17.20
C GLY A 228 1.52 16.00 16.49
N THR A 229 2.37 15.30 17.24
CA THR A 229 3.39 14.38 16.72
C THR A 229 3.05 12.91 16.96
N THR A 230 1.85 12.62 17.49
CA THR A 230 1.44 11.27 17.86
C THR A 230 0.44 10.76 16.83
N TRP A 231 0.70 9.56 16.32
CA TRP A 231 -0.26 8.81 15.52
C TRP A 231 -1.13 7.96 16.45
N ALA A 232 -2.36 7.64 16.10
CA ALA A 232 -3.18 6.73 16.90
C ALA A 232 -4.13 5.98 16.00
N GLN A 233 -4.30 4.68 16.24
CA GLN A 233 -5.32 3.92 15.54
C GLN A 233 -6.71 4.49 15.90
N THR A 234 -7.48 4.84 14.88
CA THR A 234 -8.85 5.36 15.00
C THR A 234 -9.87 4.47 14.33
N ALA A 235 -9.46 3.52 13.50
CA ALA A 235 -10.37 2.48 13.01
C ALA A 235 -9.66 1.18 12.61
N TYR A 236 -10.44 0.10 12.66
CA TYR A 236 -10.21 -1.17 11.98
C TYR A 236 -11.32 -1.35 10.94
N LEU A 237 -10.94 -1.65 9.71
CA LEU A 237 -11.83 -1.80 8.56
C LEU A 237 -11.79 -3.26 8.10
N LYS A 238 -12.97 -3.88 8.09
CA LYS A 238 -13.28 -5.15 7.43
C LYS A 238 -14.73 -5.07 6.97
N ALA A 239 -14.98 -5.42 5.71
CA ALA A 239 -16.32 -5.34 5.14
C ALA A 239 -17.12 -6.60 5.43
N LYS A 240 -18.45 -6.47 5.43
CA LYS A 240 -19.35 -7.53 5.89
C LYS A 240 -19.26 -8.85 5.15
N ASN A 241 -19.00 -8.83 3.85
CA ASN A 241 -18.95 -10.03 3.03
C ASN A 241 -17.53 -10.60 2.85
N VAL A 242 -16.52 -10.05 3.53
CA VAL A 242 -15.15 -10.58 3.48
C VAL A 242 -15.11 -11.97 4.12
N GLN A 243 -14.48 -12.92 3.43
CA GLN A 243 -14.33 -14.31 3.82
C GLN A 243 -12.87 -14.74 3.98
N ALA A 244 -12.69 -15.96 4.47
CA ALA A 244 -11.38 -16.57 4.59
C ALA A 244 -10.68 -16.63 3.23
N GLY A 245 -9.46 -16.10 3.16
CA GLY A 245 -8.64 -16.09 1.96
C GLY A 245 -8.87 -14.93 0.99
N ASP A 246 -9.83 -14.03 1.25
CA ASP A 246 -10.14 -12.89 0.37
C ASP A 246 -9.00 -11.86 0.26
N GLN A 247 -8.13 -11.84 1.26
CA GLN A 247 -6.97 -10.95 1.36
C GLN A 247 -7.35 -9.46 1.26
N PHE A 248 -8.38 -9.05 1.97
CA PHE A 248 -8.75 -7.64 2.14
C PHE A 248 -7.56 -6.86 2.73
N GLY A 249 -7.25 -5.69 2.19
CA GLY A 249 -6.04 -4.93 2.58
C GLY A 249 -4.82 -5.21 1.72
N SER A 250 -4.96 -6.03 0.66
CA SER A 250 -3.89 -6.24 -0.33
C SER A 250 -3.46 -4.95 -1.04
N SER A 251 -4.38 -4.00 -1.19
CA SER A 251 -4.10 -2.66 -1.71
C SER A 251 -4.98 -1.65 -0.96
N VAL A 252 -4.45 -0.45 -0.70
CA VAL A 252 -5.19 0.63 -0.05
C VAL A 252 -4.91 1.97 -0.72
N ALA A 253 -5.89 2.86 -0.73
CA ALA A 253 -5.74 4.26 -1.11
C ALA A 253 -6.63 5.13 -0.22
N ILE A 254 -6.17 6.34 0.11
CA ILE A 254 -6.96 7.34 0.83
C ILE A 254 -6.87 8.70 0.14
N ASP A 255 -8.00 9.38 0.05
CA ASP A 255 -8.07 10.81 -0.26
C ASP A 255 -9.14 11.46 0.62
N ALA A 256 -8.72 12.40 1.46
CA ALA A 256 -9.56 13.09 2.42
C ALA A 256 -10.42 12.13 3.26
N ASN A 257 -11.73 12.11 3.01
CA ASN A 257 -12.72 11.34 3.80
C ASN A 257 -13.10 10.01 3.14
N PHE A 258 -12.34 9.52 2.15
CA PHE A 258 -12.63 8.27 1.47
C PHE A 258 -11.41 7.35 1.50
N ILE A 259 -11.65 6.09 1.86
CA ILE A 259 -10.67 5.02 1.83
C ILE A 259 -11.15 3.98 0.85
N ILE A 260 -10.21 3.41 0.09
CA ILE A 260 -10.45 2.28 -0.79
C ILE A 260 -9.55 1.14 -0.38
N VAL A 261 -10.10 -0.07 -0.33
CA VAL A 261 -9.37 -1.29 0.04
C VAL A 261 -9.67 -2.41 -0.95
N GLY A 262 -8.63 -3.03 -1.50
CA GLY A 262 -8.75 -4.20 -2.37
C GLY A 262 -8.78 -5.51 -1.58
N ALA A 263 -9.60 -6.46 -2.04
CA ALA A 263 -9.62 -7.86 -1.61
C ALA A 263 -9.45 -8.73 -2.86
N ILE A 264 -8.22 -9.07 -3.18
CA ILE A 264 -7.85 -9.59 -4.50
C ILE A 264 -8.37 -11.01 -4.79
N ASN A 265 -8.68 -11.77 -3.74
CA ASN A 265 -9.17 -13.14 -3.86
C ASN A 265 -10.66 -13.26 -3.54
N GLU A 266 -11.35 -12.15 -3.31
CA GLU A 266 -12.81 -12.16 -3.14
C GLU A 266 -13.48 -12.82 -4.36
N SER A 267 -14.50 -13.63 -4.09
CA SER A 267 -14.99 -14.62 -5.07
C SER A 267 -16.44 -14.40 -5.50
N SER A 268 -16.97 -13.19 -5.31
CA SER A 268 -18.33 -12.84 -5.73
C SER A 268 -18.46 -12.73 -7.24
N GLY A 269 -19.56 -13.30 -7.75
CA GLY A 269 -19.98 -13.19 -9.14
C GLY A 269 -20.84 -11.96 -9.44
N LEU A 270 -20.93 -10.98 -8.53
CA LEU A 270 -21.52 -9.69 -8.83
C LEU A 270 -20.76 -9.02 -10.00
N SER A 271 -21.45 -8.18 -10.77
CA SER A 271 -20.87 -7.47 -11.92
C SER A 271 -21.26 -5.99 -11.95
N SER A 272 -21.63 -5.45 -10.78
CA SER A 272 -22.10 -4.08 -10.63
C SER A 272 -21.67 -3.51 -9.28
N ILE A 273 -21.58 -2.19 -9.23
CA ILE A 273 -21.31 -1.46 -7.98
C ILE A 273 -22.54 -1.54 -7.08
N SER A 274 -22.32 -1.80 -5.80
CA SER A 274 -23.35 -1.76 -4.75
C SER A 274 -23.01 -0.67 -3.73
N PHE A 275 -24.01 0.01 -3.19
CA PHE A 275 -23.82 1.04 -2.17
C PHE A 275 -24.25 0.54 -0.79
N GLY A 276 -23.45 0.85 0.22
CA GLY A 276 -23.58 0.33 1.58
C GLY A 276 -23.09 -1.11 1.74
N PRO A 277 -23.21 -1.67 2.96
CA PRO A 277 -22.78 -3.04 3.25
C PRO A 277 -23.57 -4.06 2.44
N LEU A 278 -22.88 -5.05 1.88
CA LEU A 278 -23.52 -6.20 1.25
C LEU A 278 -24.21 -7.07 2.31
N THR A 279 -25.41 -7.56 1.98
CA THR A 279 -26.18 -8.46 2.87
C THR A 279 -26.44 -9.83 2.25
N THR A 280 -25.95 -10.06 1.04
CA THR A 280 -26.13 -11.29 0.28
C THR A 280 -24.76 -11.89 -0.04
N TRP A 281 -24.68 -13.21 0.08
CA TRP A 281 -23.46 -13.98 -0.17
C TRP A 281 -23.40 -14.47 -1.60
N ASP A 282 -22.24 -14.36 -2.21
CA ASP A 282 -21.97 -14.85 -3.56
C ASP A 282 -20.50 -15.27 -3.62
N GLU A 283 -20.24 -16.54 -3.95
CA GLU A 283 -18.89 -17.11 -4.10
C GLU A 283 -18.73 -17.84 -5.43
N ARG A 284 -19.46 -17.39 -6.46
CA ARG A 284 -19.56 -18.10 -7.74
C ARG A 284 -18.39 -17.83 -8.68
N CYS A 285 -17.51 -16.89 -8.39
CA CYS A 285 -16.45 -16.44 -9.28
C CYS A 285 -15.10 -16.34 -8.55
N ALA A 286 -14.45 -17.49 -8.38
CA ALA A 286 -13.22 -17.62 -7.61
C ALA A 286 -12.13 -16.61 -8.03
N GLN A 287 -11.55 -15.90 -7.06
CA GLN A 287 -10.44 -14.96 -7.23
C GLN A 287 -10.71 -13.87 -8.28
N SER A 288 -11.97 -13.50 -8.45
CA SER A 288 -12.34 -12.43 -9.36
C SER A 288 -12.02 -11.05 -8.77
N GLY A 289 -11.89 -10.97 -7.44
CA GLY A 289 -11.40 -9.83 -6.68
C GLY A 289 -12.43 -8.71 -6.55
N ALA A 290 -12.35 -7.94 -5.47
CA ALA A 290 -13.26 -6.83 -5.19
C ALA A 290 -12.53 -5.62 -4.60
N VAL A 291 -13.23 -4.48 -4.62
CA VAL A 291 -12.77 -3.26 -3.97
C VAL A 291 -13.88 -2.67 -3.12
N TYR A 292 -13.53 -2.23 -1.92
CA TYR A 292 -14.44 -1.66 -0.94
C TYR A 292 -14.08 -0.20 -0.70
N MET A 293 -15.08 0.67 -0.63
CA MET A 293 -14.92 2.06 -0.27
C MET A 293 -15.57 2.35 1.07
N PHE A 294 -14.86 3.07 1.92
CA PHE A 294 -15.31 3.55 3.21
C PHE A 294 -15.35 5.07 3.19
N GLN A 295 -16.34 5.66 3.84
CA GLN A 295 -16.48 7.11 3.96
C GLN A 295 -16.45 7.51 5.44
N LYS A 296 -15.70 8.57 5.76
CA LYS A 296 -15.76 9.22 7.06
C LYS A 296 -16.91 10.22 7.12
N SER A 297 -17.81 10.03 8.07
CA SER A 297 -18.93 10.95 8.34
C SER A 297 -19.07 11.16 9.84
N ALA A 298 -19.20 12.42 10.28
CA ALA A 298 -19.26 12.79 11.70
C ALA A 298 -18.13 12.18 12.56
N GLY A 299 -16.93 12.04 11.99
CA GLY A 299 -15.77 11.49 12.68
C GLY A 299 -15.64 9.97 12.63
N LEU A 300 -16.61 9.24 12.07
CA LEU A 300 -16.65 7.79 12.04
C LEU A 300 -16.56 7.26 10.60
N TRP A 301 -15.81 6.18 10.41
CA TRP A 301 -15.74 5.43 9.17
C TRP A 301 -16.90 4.44 9.05
N GLY A 302 -17.45 4.29 7.85
CA GLY A 302 -18.44 3.28 7.51
C GLY A 302 -18.33 2.84 6.06
N GLU A 303 -18.79 1.62 5.76
CA GLU A 303 -18.86 1.11 4.39
C GLU A 303 -19.77 1.99 3.52
N TYR A 304 -19.25 2.43 2.38
CA TYR A 304 -19.92 3.33 1.45
C TYR A 304 -20.28 2.62 0.15
N ALA A 305 -19.35 1.88 -0.45
CA ALA A 305 -19.59 1.17 -1.70
C ALA A 305 -18.72 -0.08 -1.86
N TYR A 306 -19.22 -1.01 -2.66
CA TYR A 306 -18.55 -2.21 -3.14
C TYR A 306 -18.43 -2.12 -4.67
N PHE A 307 -17.23 -2.34 -5.18
CA PHE A 307 -16.90 -2.24 -6.59
C PHE A 307 -16.53 -3.60 -7.15
N LYS A 308 -17.01 -3.84 -8.37
CA LYS A 308 -16.71 -5.03 -9.15
C LYS A 308 -16.50 -4.67 -10.61
N ALA A 309 -15.67 -5.43 -11.30
CA ALA A 309 -15.56 -5.33 -12.75
C ALA A 309 -16.89 -5.72 -13.41
N PRO A 310 -17.37 -4.97 -14.44
CA PRO A 310 -18.60 -5.31 -15.14
C PRO A 310 -18.51 -6.60 -15.98
N ASN A 311 -17.30 -7.04 -16.32
CA ASN A 311 -16.96 -8.28 -17.01
C ASN A 311 -16.25 -9.27 -16.06
N VAL A 312 -16.83 -9.50 -14.89
CA VAL A 312 -16.24 -10.36 -13.85
C VAL A 312 -15.82 -11.74 -14.40
N GLY A 313 -14.55 -12.08 -14.23
CA GLY A 313 -13.95 -13.35 -14.59
C GLY A 313 -13.21 -13.98 -13.42
N SER A 314 -13.17 -15.31 -13.40
CA SER A 314 -12.43 -16.04 -12.36
C SER A 314 -10.94 -15.84 -12.55
N GLY A 315 -10.25 -15.46 -11.48
CA GLY A 315 -8.82 -15.20 -11.48
C GLY A 315 -8.43 -13.82 -12.03
N ASP A 316 -9.36 -12.90 -12.29
CA ASP A 316 -9.05 -11.56 -12.80
C ASP A 316 -8.23 -10.71 -11.82
N LEU A 317 -8.33 -11.00 -10.52
CA LEU A 317 -7.69 -10.27 -9.42
C LEU A 317 -8.01 -8.77 -9.40
N PHE A 318 -9.27 -8.40 -9.66
CA PHE A 318 -9.72 -7.02 -9.54
C PHE A 318 -9.46 -6.48 -8.12
N GLY A 319 -8.85 -5.30 -8.00
CA GLY A 319 -8.42 -4.76 -6.70
C GLY A 319 -6.96 -5.03 -6.36
N SER A 320 -6.18 -5.61 -7.27
CA SER A 320 -4.73 -5.82 -7.08
C SER A 320 -3.97 -4.51 -6.88
N SER A 321 -4.47 -3.42 -7.45
CA SER A 321 -4.00 -2.07 -7.19
C SER A 321 -5.18 -1.12 -7.19
N VAL A 322 -5.12 -0.10 -6.34
CA VAL A 322 -6.16 0.94 -6.25
C VAL A 322 -5.51 2.31 -6.17
N ALA A 323 -6.16 3.32 -6.74
CA ALA A 323 -5.82 4.72 -6.58
C ALA A 323 -7.08 5.57 -6.47
N LEU A 324 -6.99 6.65 -5.70
CA LEU A 324 -8.09 7.57 -5.42
C LEU A 324 -7.60 9.02 -5.56
N ASP A 325 -8.34 9.81 -6.33
CA ASP A 325 -8.13 11.26 -6.48
C ASP A 325 -9.49 11.95 -6.62
N GLY A 326 -9.91 12.65 -5.57
CA GLY A 326 -11.17 13.38 -5.48
C GLY A 326 -12.40 12.48 -5.68
N THR A 327 -12.93 12.48 -6.90
CA THR A 327 -14.10 11.64 -7.28
C THR A 327 -13.73 10.44 -8.12
N ARG A 328 -12.46 10.26 -8.47
CA ARG A 328 -12.01 9.22 -9.39
C ARG A 328 -11.41 8.07 -8.63
N VAL A 329 -11.86 6.87 -8.97
CA VAL A 329 -11.29 5.61 -8.49
C VAL A 329 -10.67 4.90 -9.67
N VAL A 330 -9.46 4.40 -9.51
CA VAL A 330 -8.83 3.53 -10.51
C VAL A 330 -8.49 2.21 -9.86
N VAL A 331 -8.82 1.11 -10.53
CA VAL A 331 -8.63 -0.26 -10.03
C VAL A 331 -7.95 -1.13 -11.08
N GLY A 332 -6.88 -1.83 -10.70
CA GLY A 332 -6.20 -2.82 -11.54
C GLY A 332 -6.78 -4.23 -11.40
N ALA A 333 -6.81 -4.97 -12.50
CA ALA A 333 -7.11 -6.40 -12.58
C ALA A 333 -6.07 -7.06 -13.49
N PRO A 334 -4.86 -7.38 -12.97
CA PRO A 334 -3.71 -7.76 -13.79
C PRO A 334 -3.86 -9.09 -14.52
N GLN A 335 -4.84 -9.90 -14.13
CA GLN A 335 -5.09 -11.22 -14.73
C GLN A 335 -6.37 -11.28 -15.57
N GLU A 336 -7.08 -10.15 -15.73
CA GLU A 336 -8.20 -10.01 -16.65
C GLU A 336 -7.79 -10.47 -18.06
N ALA A 337 -8.69 -11.19 -18.75
CA ALA A 337 -8.36 -12.01 -19.90
C ALA A 337 -8.98 -11.56 -21.24
N SER A 338 -9.59 -10.38 -21.30
CA SER A 338 -10.14 -9.85 -22.55
C SER A 338 -9.05 -9.47 -23.54
N ASN A 339 -9.28 -9.70 -24.83
CA ASN A 339 -8.40 -9.25 -25.91
C ASN A 339 -8.60 -7.79 -26.33
N GLN A 340 -9.25 -6.98 -25.48
CA GLN A 340 -9.67 -5.63 -25.83
C GLN A 340 -8.47 -4.67 -25.92
N THR A 341 -8.33 -3.96 -27.05
CA THR A 341 -7.19 -3.04 -27.30
C THR A 341 -7.58 -1.56 -27.29
N THR A 342 -8.85 -1.25 -27.00
CA THR A 342 -9.38 0.12 -27.00
C THR A 342 -9.98 0.48 -25.65
N ILE A 343 -10.12 1.77 -25.35
CA ILE A 343 -10.79 2.25 -24.13
C ILE A 343 -12.30 2.16 -24.33
N THR A 344 -12.99 1.39 -23.48
CA THR A 344 -14.47 1.42 -23.42
C THR A 344 -14.93 2.45 -22.39
N ASN A 345 -15.87 3.30 -22.79
CA ASN A 345 -16.54 4.23 -21.88
C ASN A 345 -17.95 3.71 -21.58
N GLY A 346 -18.38 3.83 -20.32
CA GLY A 346 -19.72 3.38 -19.87
C GLY A 346 -19.65 2.22 -18.89
N THR A 347 -20.78 1.55 -18.67
CA THR A 347 -20.95 0.53 -17.62
C THR A 347 -20.73 -0.90 -18.13
N THR A 348 -20.32 -1.08 -19.38
CA THR A 348 -20.12 -2.40 -20.01
C THR A 348 -18.66 -2.58 -20.37
N ALA A 349 -18.11 -3.76 -20.11
CA ALA A 349 -16.81 -4.18 -20.62
C ALA A 349 -16.97 -5.42 -21.51
N ASN A 350 -15.98 -5.69 -22.35
CA ASN A 350 -15.96 -6.89 -23.18
C ASN A 350 -15.91 -8.14 -22.28
N ALA A 351 -16.80 -9.11 -22.54
CA ALA A 351 -16.85 -10.38 -21.82
C ALA A 351 -15.92 -11.45 -22.45
N ASP A 352 -15.12 -11.07 -23.44
CA ASP A 352 -14.09 -11.93 -24.01
C ASP A 352 -13.08 -12.36 -22.93
N ASN A 353 -12.62 -13.61 -23.01
CA ASN A 353 -11.62 -14.19 -22.12
C ASN A 353 -10.57 -14.97 -22.93
N SER A 354 -10.28 -14.51 -24.15
CA SER A 354 -9.40 -15.23 -25.09
C SER A 354 -7.91 -14.96 -24.90
N MET A 355 -7.52 -13.98 -24.08
CA MET A 355 -6.13 -13.55 -23.89
C MET A 355 -5.73 -13.59 -22.41
N TYR A 356 -5.30 -14.77 -21.95
CA TYR A 356 -4.90 -15.00 -20.56
C TYR A 356 -3.88 -13.95 -20.05
N ARG A 357 -4.21 -13.27 -18.96
CA ARG A 357 -3.37 -12.25 -18.30
C ARG A 357 -3.03 -11.04 -19.18
N ALA A 358 -3.96 -10.60 -20.01
CA ALA A 358 -3.84 -9.32 -20.72
C ALA A 358 -3.79 -8.15 -19.73
N GLY A 359 -4.58 -8.26 -18.65
CA GLY A 359 -4.70 -7.27 -17.61
C GLY A 359 -5.61 -6.10 -18.02
N ALA A 360 -6.29 -5.54 -17.04
CA ALA A 360 -7.18 -4.40 -17.24
C ALA A 360 -7.02 -3.34 -16.15
N THR A 361 -7.45 -2.13 -16.47
CA THR A 361 -7.61 -1.03 -15.53
C THR A 361 -8.99 -0.42 -15.70
N TYR A 362 -9.70 -0.29 -14.59
CA TYR A 362 -11.05 0.24 -14.54
C TYR A 362 -11.03 1.61 -13.86
N ALA A 363 -11.69 2.59 -14.46
CA ALA A 363 -11.84 3.91 -13.89
C ALA A 363 -13.32 4.18 -13.58
N PHE A 364 -13.59 4.56 -12.34
CA PHE A 364 -14.92 4.90 -11.87
C PHE A 364 -14.97 6.37 -11.44
N GLN A 365 -16.17 6.96 -11.54
CA GLN A 365 -16.45 8.30 -11.04
C GLN A 365 -17.60 8.20 -10.04
N ARG A 366 -17.36 8.60 -8.79
CA ARG A 366 -18.37 8.61 -7.71
C ARG A 366 -19.35 9.77 -7.82
#